data_AF-A0A1B9AZW4-F1
#
_entry.id   AF-A0A1B9AZW4-F1
#
_cell.length_a   1.000
_cell.length_b   1.000
_cell.length_c   1.000
_cell.angle_alpha   90.00
_cell.angle_beta   90.00
_cell.angle_gamma   90.00
#
_symmetry.space_group_name_H-M   'P 1'
#
loop_
_entity.id
_entity.type
_entity.pdbx_description
1 polymer ?
#
loop_
_entity_poly.entity_id
_entity_poly.type
_entity_poly.pdbx_seq_one_letter_code
_entity_poly.pdbx_strand_id
1 'polypeptide(L)'
;MYRILSFIVIAGFVSIMLYFHQQSSHFSNDAHAGHTGQHDGLEISNISEVKIPEINGWIKQDQTGCWMLKINTKNFSFKPEKLGSNEQRINEGHAHLYMNGDKKNRIYGQYYDLGTLKPGVYKVKVTLNTNNHKALMYNGKEIAYHYKLKVK
;
A
#
# COMPACT_ATOMS: atom_id res chain seq x y z
N MET A 1 27.21 32.12 -28.18
CA MET A 1 27.54 31.59 -26.83
C MET A 1 26.32 31.53 -25.90
N TYR A 2 25.51 32.59 -25.78
CA TYR A 2 24.35 32.60 -24.87
C TYR A 2 23.29 31.53 -25.12
N ARG A 3 23.08 31.09 -26.37
CA ARG A 3 22.12 30.02 -26.71
C ARG A 3 22.52 28.65 -26.14
N ILE A 4 23.81 28.33 -26.14
CA ILE A 4 24.35 27.07 -25.59
C ILE A 4 24.33 27.13 -24.07
N LEU A 5 24.69 28.28 -23.49
CA LEU A 5 24.66 28.48 -22.04
C LEU A 5 23.22 28.39 -21.48
N SER A 6 22.26 28.98 -22.18
CA SER A 6 20.83 28.91 -21.84
C SER A 6 20.30 27.47 -21.92
N PHE A 7 20.69 26.69 -22.93
CA PHE A 7 20.30 25.29 -23.06
C PHE A 7 20.79 24.43 -21.89
N ILE A 8 22.04 24.60 -21.46
CA ILE A 8 22.61 23.85 -20.32
C ILE A 8 21.87 24.19 -19.02
N VAL A 9 21.55 25.47 -18.79
CA VAL A 9 20.82 25.91 -17.60
C VAL A 9 19.41 25.32 -17.57
N ILE A 10 18.67 25.38 -18.68
CA ILE A 10 17.31 24.84 -18.78
C ILE A 10 17.32 23.32 -18.63
N ALA A 11 18.22 22.61 -19.31
CA ALA A 11 18.31 21.16 -19.22
C ALA A 11 18.68 20.70 -17.79
N GLY A 12 19.56 21.42 -17.11
CA GLY A 12 19.90 21.18 -15.70
C GLY A 12 18.69 21.37 -14.79
N PHE A 13 17.96 22.49 -14.95
CA PHE A 13 16.77 22.77 -14.17
C PHE A 13 15.67 21.71 -14.39
N VAL A 14 15.40 21.32 -15.64
CA VAL A 14 14.42 20.27 -15.96
C VAL A 14 14.83 18.93 -15.37
N SER A 15 16.12 18.57 -15.43
CA SER A 15 16.63 17.33 -14.85
C SER A 15 16.48 17.31 -13.32
N ILE A 16 16.81 18.42 -12.66
CA ILE A 16 16.63 18.59 -11.21
C ILE A 16 15.14 18.54 -10.83
N MET A 17 14.29 19.20 -11.60
CA MET A 17 12.84 19.22 -11.35
C MET A 17 12.21 17.84 -11.55
N LEU A 18 12.64 17.08 -12.56
CA LEU A 18 12.21 15.68 -12.77
C LEU A 18 12.72 14.75 -11.65
N TYR A 19 13.96 14.95 -11.20
CA TYR A 19 14.53 14.22 -10.06
C TYR A 19 13.72 14.47 -8.77
N PHE A 20 13.41 15.74 -8.48
CA PHE A 20 12.58 16.09 -7.32
C PHE A 20 11.12 15.67 -7.50
N HIS A 21 10.57 15.67 -8.71
CA HIS A 21 9.22 15.18 -8.97
C HIS A 21 9.11 13.66 -8.73
N GLN A 22 10.13 12.88 -9.13
CA GLN A 22 10.22 11.46 -8.80
C GLN A 22 10.39 11.19 -7.31
N GLN A 23 11.04 12.08 -6.55
CA GLN A 23 11.05 11.99 -5.08
C GLN A 23 9.72 12.42 -4.47
N SER A 24 9.08 13.45 -5.02
CA SER A 24 7.87 14.06 -4.44
C SER A 24 6.60 13.27 -4.70
N SER A 25 6.58 12.38 -5.70
CA SER A 25 5.53 11.36 -5.84
C SER A 25 5.53 10.35 -4.69
N HIS A 26 6.50 10.44 -3.76
CA HIS A 26 6.53 9.76 -2.47
C HIS A 26 6.32 10.68 -1.26
N PHE A 27 5.61 11.81 -1.39
CA PHE A 27 5.04 12.50 -0.21
C PHE A 27 3.85 11.69 0.35
N SER A 28 4.15 10.51 0.88
CA SER A 28 3.31 9.87 1.87
C SER A 28 3.38 10.71 3.15
N ASN A 29 2.26 11.35 3.52
CA ASN A 29 1.99 11.80 4.89
C ASN A 29 1.87 10.57 5.81
N ASP A 30 2.95 9.81 5.95
CA ASP A 30 3.14 8.81 6.99
C ASP A 30 4.22 9.40 7.89
N ALA A 31 3.84 9.78 9.11
CA ALA A 31 4.79 10.02 10.17
C ALA A 31 5.81 8.87 10.18
N HIS A 32 7.07 9.20 9.89
CA HIS A 32 8.18 8.27 9.95
C HIS A 32 8.34 7.77 11.39
N ALA A 33 7.68 6.66 11.71
CA ALA A 33 8.17 5.74 12.73
C ALA A 33 8.95 4.64 12.00
N GLY A 34 10.19 4.96 11.65
CA GLY A 34 11.16 3.96 11.22
C GLY A 34 11.46 3.04 12.39
N HIS A 35 10.79 1.89 12.47
CA HIS A 35 11.24 0.78 13.28
C HIS A 35 10.91 -0.54 12.58
N THR A 36 11.95 -1.30 12.27
CA THR A 36 11.93 -2.76 12.10
C THR A 36 11.60 -3.46 13.43
N GLY A 37 10.50 -3.06 14.05
CA GLY A 37 10.00 -3.62 15.29
C GLY A 37 8.64 -4.23 15.01
N GLN A 38 8.39 -5.42 15.55
CA GLN A 38 7.05 -5.99 15.66
C GLN A 38 6.07 -4.90 16.11
N HIS A 39 5.29 -4.35 15.18
CA HIS A 39 4.16 -3.53 15.56
C HIS A 39 3.18 -4.44 16.27
N ASP A 40 2.80 -4.05 17.48
CA ASP A 40 1.82 -4.66 18.35
C ASP A 40 0.47 -4.83 17.61
N GLY A 41 0.38 -5.91 16.82
CA GLY A 41 -0.77 -6.26 16.03
C GLY A 41 -1.97 -6.53 16.94
N LEU A 42 -3.16 -6.23 16.45
CA LEU A 42 -4.38 -6.56 17.17
C LEU A 42 -4.72 -8.03 16.91
N GLU A 43 -4.36 -8.90 17.85
CA GLU A 43 -4.71 -10.31 17.82
C GLU A 43 -6.21 -10.49 18.07
N ILE A 44 -6.89 -11.04 17.07
CA ILE A 44 -8.28 -11.45 17.18
C ILE A 44 -8.29 -12.81 17.86
N SER A 45 -8.53 -12.81 19.16
CA SER A 45 -8.72 -14.06 19.93
C SER A 45 -10.04 -14.72 19.53
N ASN A 46 -10.07 -16.06 19.62
CA ASN A 46 -11.20 -16.91 19.23
C ASN A 46 -12.37 -16.77 20.24
N ILE A 47 -13.00 -15.60 20.26
CA ILE A 47 -14.22 -15.31 21.02
C ILE A 47 -15.38 -15.74 20.11
N SER A 48 -16.20 -16.67 20.59
CA SER A 48 -17.23 -17.41 19.83
C SER A 48 -18.26 -16.57 19.06
N GLU A 49 -18.25 -15.24 19.21
CA GLU A 49 -19.21 -14.31 18.61
C GLU A 49 -18.59 -13.38 17.55
N VAL A 50 -17.27 -13.42 17.37
CA VAL A 50 -16.57 -12.50 16.46
C VAL A 50 -16.34 -13.13 15.09
N LYS A 51 -16.92 -12.52 14.05
CA LYS A 51 -16.61 -12.89 12.66
C LYS A 51 -15.25 -12.34 12.25
N ILE A 52 -14.33 -13.25 11.93
CA ILE A 52 -12.95 -12.91 11.57
C ILE A 52 -12.92 -12.24 10.19
N PRO A 53 -12.22 -11.09 10.05
CA PRO A 53 -11.94 -10.46 8.77
C PRO A 53 -11.19 -11.40 7.81
N GLU A 54 -11.54 -11.36 6.53
CA GLU A 54 -10.80 -12.07 5.49
C GLU A 54 -10.48 -11.13 4.34
N ILE A 55 -9.38 -11.42 3.64
CA ILE A 55 -9.00 -10.73 2.42
C ILE A 55 -8.56 -11.74 1.36
N ASN A 56 -9.03 -11.55 0.13
CA ASN A 56 -8.54 -12.23 -1.06
C ASN A 56 -8.48 -11.24 -2.23
N GLY A 57 -8.02 -11.67 -3.40
CA GLY A 57 -7.91 -10.77 -4.53
C GLY A 57 -7.29 -11.39 -5.77
N TRP A 58 -6.99 -10.53 -6.72
CA TRP A 58 -6.20 -10.85 -7.91
C TRP A 58 -5.43 -9.63 -8.40
N ILE A 59 -4.41 -9.88 -9.21
CA ILE A 59 -3.67 -8.84 -9.93
C ILE A 59 -3.71 -9.19 -11.41
N LYS A 60 -4.07 -8.23 -12.27
CA LYS A 60 -4.16 -8.40 -13.73
C LYS A 60 -3.61 -7.18 -14.45
N GLN A 61 -3.03 -7.41 -15.62
CA GLN A 61 -2.61 -6.34 -16.52
C GLN A 61 -3.77 -5.97 -17.45
N ASP A 62 -3.94 -4.68 -17.72
CA ASP A 62 -4.85 -4.20 -18.77
C ASP A 62 -4.15 -4.09 -20.14
N GLN A 63 -4.91 -3.65 -21.15
CA GLN A 63 -4.39 -3.51 -22.52
C GLN A 63 -3.36 -2.39 -22.67
N THR A 64 -3.28 -1.45 -21.73
CA THR A 64 -2.32 -0.35 -21.72
C THR A 64 -0.98 -0.75 -21.08
N GLY A 65 -0.93 -1.93 -20.46
CA GLY A 65 0.24 -2.44 -19.76
C GLY A 65 0.27 -2.09 -18.27
N CYS A 66 -0.76 -1.41 -17.75
CA CYS A 66 -0.91 -1.10 -16.33
C CYS A 66 -1.44 -2.32 -15.56
N TRP A 67 -0.95 -2.50 -14.34
CA TRP A 67 -1.36 -3.58 -13.45
C TRP A 67 -2.40 -3.10 -12.45
N MET A 68 -3.52 -3.79 -12.39
CA MET A 68 -4.60 -3.52 -11.45
C MET A 68 -4.63 -4.59 -10.36
N LEU A 69 -4.64 -4.15 -9.10
CA LEU A 69 -4.96 -4.97 -7.95
C LEU A 69 -6.44 -4.84 -7.63
N LYS A 70 -7.14 -5.97 -7.50
CA LYS A 70 -8.45 -6.05 -6.88
C LYS A 70 -8.36 -6.86 -5.60
N ILE A 71 -8.87 -6.32 -4.51
CA ILE A 71 -9.04 -7.01 -3.22
C ILE A 71 -10.52 -7.16 -2.90
N ASN A 72 -10.92 -8.26 -2.28
CA ASN A 72 -12.25 -8.40 -1.67
C ASN A 72 -12.06 -8.72 -0.20
N THR A 73 -12.90 -8.11 0.63
CA THR A 73 -12.91 -8.37 2.07
C THR A 73 -14.21 -9.05 2.48
N LYS A 74 -14.14 -9.86 3.54
CA LYS A 74 -15.32 -10.33 4.29
C LYS A 74 -15.19 -9.91 5.74
N ASN A 75 -16.33 -9.63 6.38
CA ASN A 75 -16.40 -9.18 7.78
C ASN A 75 -15.55 -7.93 8.08
N PHE A 76 -15.25 -7.13 7.05
CA PHE A 76 -14.42 -5.95 7.16
C PHE A 76 -14.89 -4.86 6.20
N SER A 77 -15.05 -3.65 6.72
CA SER A 77 -15.50 -2.47 5.98
C SER A 77 -14.41 -1.41 5.94
N PHE A 78 -14.15 -0.86 4.76
CA PHE A 78 -13.29 0.31 4.65
C PHE A 78 -13.96 1.53 5.27
N LYS A 79 -13.26 2.21 6.18
CA LYS A 79 -13.78 3.36 6.94
C LYS A 79 -12.80 4.53 6.97
N PRO A 80 -12.44 5.11 5.79
CA PRO A 80 -11.49 6.22 5.70
C PRO A 80 -11.90 7.43 6.56
N GLU A 81 -13.20 7.65 6.77
CA GLU A 81 -13.74 8.75 7.58
C GLU A 81 -13.39 8.65 9.07
N LYS A 82 -12.93 7.46 9.53
CA LYS A 82 -12.55 7.21 10.92
C LYS A 82 -11.03 7.09 11.11
N LEU A 83 -10.24 7.35 10.07
CA LEU A 83 -8.79 7.23 10.12
C LEU A 83 -8.20 8.09 11.26
N GLY A 84 -7.28 7.51 12.05
CA GLY A 84 -6.67 8.18 13.20
C GLY A 84 -7.55 8.21 14.45
N SER A 85 -8.76 7.62 14.42
CA SER A 85 -9.56 7.41 15.63
C SER A 85 -8.82 6.53 16.64
N ASN A 86 -8.99 6.83 17.93
CA ASN A 86 -8.45 6.01 19.02
C ASN A 86 -9.19 4.68 19.18
N GLU A 87 -10.39 4.55 18.60
CA GLU A 87 -11.17 3.31 18.64
C GLU A 87 -10.55 2.22 17.75
N GLN A 88 -10.29 1.07 18.36
CA GLN A 88 -9.88 -0.13 17.66
C GLN A 88 -11.10 -0.99 17.36
N ARG A 89 -11.38 -1.18 16.08
CA ARG A 89 -12.43 -2.08 15.62
C ARG A 89 -11.86 -3.05 14.61
N ILE A 90 -12.12 -4.33 14.84
CA ILE A 90 -11.59 -5.42 14.02
C ILE A 90 -12.29 -5.54 12.66
N ASN A 91 -13.54 -5.06 12.56
CA ASN A 91 -14.38 -5.18 11.37
C ASN A 91 -14.36 -3.91 10.51
N GLU A 92 -13.52 -2.93 10.83
CA GLU A 92 -13.36 -1.73 10.03
C GLU A 92 -11.94 -1.17 10.05
N GLY A 93 -11.57 -0.48 8.97
CA GLY A 93 -10.27 0.13 8.87
C GLY A 93 -9.86 0.44 7.44
N HIS A 94 -8.60 0.11 7.12
CA HIS A 94 -8.04 0.21 5.77
C HIS A 94 -7.02 -0.90 5.52
N ALA A 95 -6.55 -1.02 4.28
CA ALA A 95 -5.52 -1.98 3.94
C ALA A 95 -4.17 -1.30 3.70
N HIS A 96 -3.08 -1.98 4.02
CA HIS A 96 -1.73 -1.54 3.62
C HIS A 96 -1.23 -2.40 2.46
N LEU A 97 -0.78 -1.74 1.40
CA LEU A 97 -0.12 -2.37 0.26
C LEU A 97 1.39 -2.36 0.47
N TYR A 98 2.01 -3.52 0.33
CA TYR A 98 3.45 -3.71 0.31
C TYR A 98 3.89 -4.35 -1.00
N MET A 99 5.05 -3.94 -1.49
CA MET A 99 5.70 -4.54 -2.65
C MET A 99 7.16 -4.79 -2.32
N ASN A 100 7.59 -6.06 -2.41
CA ASN A 100 8.92 -6.52 -2.03
C ASN A 100 9.30 -6.24 -0.56
N GLY A 101 8.31 -6.11 0.32
CA GLY A 101 8.51 -5.79 1.74
C GLY A 101 8.33 -4.31 2.07
N ASP A 102 8.48 -3.42 1.08
CA ASP A 102 8.29 -1.98 1.29
C ASP A 102 6.80 -1.62 1.30
N LYS A 103 6.37 -0.83 2.27
CA LYS A 103 5.03 -0.22 2.26
C LYS A 103 4.96 0.76 1.09
N LYS A 104 3.95 0.61 0.22
CA LYS A 104 3.73 1.46 -0.95
C LYS A 104 2.54 2.40 -0.77
N ASN A 105 1.44 1.93 -0.21
CA ASN A 105 0.27 2.78 0.00
C ASN A 105 -0.72 2.23 1.03
N ARG A 106 -1.70 3.06 1.39
CA ARG A 106 -2.95 2.70 2.04
C ARG A 106 -4.04 2.51 0.98
N ILE A 107 -4.90 1.51 1.15
CA ILE A 107 -6.03 1.20 0.26
C ILE A 107 -7.32 1.32 1.08
N TYR A 108 -8.27 2.12 0.58
CA TYR A 108 -9.58 2.38 1.21
C TYR A 108 -10.75 1.81 0.41
N GLY A 109 -10.48 0.91 -0.52
CA GLY A 109 -11.49 0.36 -1.41
C GLY A 109 -11.04 -0.92 -2.10
N GLN A 110 -11.82 -1.35 -3.07
CA GLN A 110 -11.66 -2.66 -3.71
C GLN A 110 -10.54 -2.71 -4.75
N TYR A 111 -10.24 -1.58 -5.40
CA TYR A 111 -9.34 -1.51 -6.53
C TYR A 111 -8.16 -0.58 -6.23
N TYR A 112 -6.99 -0.92 -6.75
CA TYR A 112 -5.80 -0.11 -6.65
C TYR A 112 -4.96 -0.25 -7.92
N ASP A 113 -4.59 0.87 -8.52
CA ASP A 113 -3.72 0.92 -9.69
C ASP A 113 -2.25 0.80 -9.27
N LEU A 114 -1.60 -0.30 -9.68
CA LEU A 114 -0.18 -0.52 -9.47
C LEU A 114 0.68 0.15 -10.57
N GLY A 115 0.04 0.71 -11.61
CA GLY A 115 0.68 1.34 -12.73
C GLY A 115 1.48 0.37 -13.60
N THR A 116 2.39 0.92 -14.38
CA THR A 116 3.36 0.12 -15.16
C THR A 116 4.50 -0.34 -14.26
N LEU A 117 4.92 -1.59 -14.45
CA LEU A 117 6.00 -2.20 -13.70
C LEU A 117 7.10 -2.62 -14.67
N LYS A 118 8.35 -2.48 -14.24
CA LYS A 118 9.50 -2.98 -15.02
C LYS A 118 9.49 -4.52 -15.01
N PRO A 119 10.08 -5.17 -16.03
CA PRO A 119 10.26 -6.63 -16.01
C PRO A 119 10.95 -7.10 -14.72
N GLY A 120 10.44 -8.16 -14.13
CA GLY A 120 10.90 -8.64 -12.82
C GLY A 120 9.88 -9.45 -12.05
N VAL A 121 10.23 -9.79 -10.81
CA VAL A 121 9.34 -10.53 -9.90
C VAL A 121 9.06 -9.66 -8.67
N TYR A 122 7.78 -9.47 -8.38
CA TYR A 122 7.29 -8.67 -7.27
C TYR A 122 6.53 -9.54 -6.27
N LYS A 123 6.86 -9.40 -4.98
CA LYS A 123 6.07 -9.95 -3.88
C LYS A 123 5.10 -8.88 -3.41
N VAL A 124 3.83 -9.01 -3.79
CA VAL A 124 2.77 -8.11 -3.34
C VAL A 124 2.15 -8.70 -2.08
N LYS A 125 2.05 -7.89 -1.02
CA LYS A 125 1.34 -8.23 0.21
C LYS A 125 0.34 -7.12 0.51
N VAL A 126 -0.88 -7.48 0.86
CA VAL A 126 -1.93 -6.55 1.30
C VAL A 126 -2.43 -7.00 2.66
N THR A 127 -2.27 -6.18 3.70
CA THR A 127 -2.74 -6.50 5.07
C THR A 127 -4.00 -5.70 5.39
N LEU A 128 -4.88 -6.24 6.22
CA LEU A 128 -5.96 -5.45 6.84
C LEU A 128 -5.48 -4.83 8.15
N ASN A 129 -5.82 -3.56 8.35
CA ASN A 129 -5.38 -2.74 9.47
C ASN A 129 -6.57 -1.99 10.07
N THR A 130 -6.56 -1.78 11.38
CA THR A 130 -7.51 -0.90 12.06
C THR A 130 -7.32 0.56 11.65
N ASN A 131 -8.27 1.42 12.00
CA ASN A 131 -8.18 2.86 11.72
C ASN A 131 -7.03 3.60 12.44
N ASN A 132 -6.46 3.01 13.49
CA ASN A 132 -5.23 3.50 14.13
C ASN A 132 -3.97 2.72 13.72
N HIS A 133 -4.00 2.11 12.52
CA HIS A 133 -2.86 1.44 11.86
C HIS A 133 -2.38 0.11 12.47
N LYS A 134 -3.04 -0.45 13.50
CA LYS A 134 -2.68 -1.80 14.00
C LYS A 134 -3.01 -2.85 12.94
N ALA A 135 -2.05 -3.74 12.64
CA ALA A 135 -2.30 -4.88 11.77
C ALA A 135 -3.28 -5.84 12.46
N LEU A 136 -4.27 -6.33 11.71
CA LEU A 136 -5.17 -7.36 12.21
C LEU A 136 -4.49 -8.73 12.11
N MET A 137 -4.48 -9.45 13.22
CA MET A 137 -3.84 -10.75 13.35
C MET A 137 -4.86 -11.80 13.75
N TYR A 138 -4.70 -13.02 13.26
CA TYR A 138 -5.49 -14.18 13.66
C TYR A 138 -4.60 -15.41 13.73
N ASN A 139 -4.59 -16.10 14.88
CA ASN A 139 -3.71 -17.21 15.20
C ASN A 139 -2.22 -16.86 14.96
N GLY A 140 -1.81 -15.67 15.40
CA GLY A 140 -0.45 -15.18 15.28
C GLY A 140 0.00 -14.85 13.85
N LYS A 141 -0.94 -14.77 12.90
CA LYS A 141 -0.66 -14.42 11.50
C LYS A 141 -1.44 -13.19 11.08
N GLU A 142 -0.80 -12.29 10.33
CA GLU A 142 -1.47 -11.16 9.70
C GLU A 142 -2.61 -11.65 8.79
N ILE A 143 -3.75 -10.99 8.87
CA ILE A 143 -4.83 -11.14 7.90
C ILE A 143 -4.40 -10.44 6.62
N ALA A 144 -3.86 -11.21 5.68
CA ALA A 144 -3.17 -10.67 4.52
C ALA A 144 -3.37 -11.49 3.24
N TYR A 145 -3.46 -10.79 2.11
CA TYR A 145 -3.41 -11.34 0.77
C TYR A 145 -1.99 -11.25 0.22
N HIS A 146 -1.48 -12.37 -0.29
CA HIS A 146 -0.13 -12.46 -0.87
C HIS A 146 -0.22 -12.87 -2.34
N TYR A 147 0.54 -12.20 -3.20
CA TYR A 147 0.63 -12.53 -4.62
C TYR A 147 2.05 -12.36 -5.15
N LYS A 148 2.53 -13.36 -5.89
CA LYS A 148 3.81 -13.29 -6.60
C LYS A 148 3.55 -12.92 -8.05
N LEU A 149 3.81 -11.65 -8.38
CA LEU A 149 3.64 -11.12 -9.72
C LEU A 149 4.94 -11.28 -10.53
N LYS A 150 4.84 -11.85 -11.74
CA LYS A 150 5.95 -11.91 -12.69
C LYS A 150 5.63 -11.02 -13.89
N VAL A 151 6.42 -9.97 -14.07
CA VAL A 151 6.33 -9.04 -15.19
C VAL A 151 7.40 -9.44 -16.21
N LYS A 152 6.99 -9.57 -17.48
CA LYS A 152 7.87 -9.96 -18.59
C LYS A 152 8.39 -8.73 -19.31
#